data_AF-A0A2M7JYK9-F1
#
_entry.id   AF-A0A2M7JYK9-F1
#
_cell.length_a   1.000
_cell.length_b   1.000
_cell.length_c   1.000
_cell.angle_alpha   90.00
_cell.angle_beta   90.00
_cell.angle_gamma   90.00
#
_symmetry.space_group_name_H-M   'P 1'
#
loop_
_entity.id
_entity.type
_entity.pdbx_description
1 polymer ?
#
loop_
_entity_poly.entity_id
_entity_poly.type
_entity_poly.pdbx_seq_one_letter_code
_entity_poly.pdbx_strand_id
1 'polypeptide(L)'
;MVLFILTASLLGWRFDVVPTKSMEPAINPGGMVVTRPVGMGDIKVGDTILFTEPHIEKEARICHRVIDIKQIDSQLFFQTKGDANEYPDPDLVSPQNFIGKTIFYVPRVGNIAYLSHLHATPITFMGKKISVALLVILAIGLTVIGTELKNMWEWIFRPHVKRRQEILKKRNRGLKAKRRRERVLAR
;
A
#
# COMPACT_ATOMS: atom_id res chain seq x y z
N MET A 1 -0.95 7.46 3.15
CA MET A 1 0.35 7.09 3.78
C MET A 1 1.06 5.95 3.05
N VAL A 2 0.43 4.78 2.84
CA VAL A 2 1.06 3.64 2.13
C VAL A 2 1.48 3.97 0.70
N LEU A 3 0.61 4.65 -0.07
CA LEU A 3 0.94 5.07 -1.44
C LEU A 3 2.17 5.99 -1.48
N PHE A 4 2.31 6.91 -0.52
CA PHE A 4 3.46 7.83 -0.42
C PHE A 4 4.77 7.08 -0.13
N ILE A 5 4.73 6.09 0.78
CA ILE A 5 5.89 5.26 1.10
C ILE A 5 6.30 4.43 -0.13
N LEU A 6 5.34 3.82 -0.82
CA LEU A 6 5.61 3.05 -2.03
C LEU A 6 6.19 3.92 -3.16
N THR A 7 5.65 5.13 -3.37
CA THR A 7 6.20 6.07 -4.35
C THR A 7 7.59 6.57 -3.96
N ALA A 8 7.84 6.86 -2.68
CA ALA A 8 9.15 7.28 -2.20
C ALA A 8 10.19 6.16 -2.35
N SER A 9 9.82 4.91 -2.04
CA SER A 9 10.67 3.74 -2.25
C SER A 9 10.94 3.47 -3.74
N LEU A 10 9.96 3.69 -4.62
CA LEU A 10 10.16 3.62 -6.09
C LEU A 10 11.13 4.71 -6.58
N LEU A 11 11.16 5.87 -5.91
CA LEU A 11 12.12 6.94 -6.16
C LEU A 11 13.49 6.70 -5.47
N GLY A 12 13.69 5.51 -4.88
CA GLY A 12 14.94 5.09 -4.23
C GLY A 12 15.16 5.66 -2.83
N TRP A 13 14.17 6.35 -2.24
CA TRP A 13 14.27 6.85 -0.87
C TRP A 13 14.20 5.69 0.12
N ARG A 14 15.03 5.76 1.16
CA ARG A 14 15.15 4.71 2.17
C ARG A 14 14.80 5.23 3.55
N PHE A 15 14.25 4.32 4.35
CA PHE A 15 13.87 4.56 5.73
C PHE A 15 14.60 3.53 6.57
N ASP A 16 15.59 3.96 7.33
CA ASP A 16 16.43 3.09 8.15
C ASP A 16 16.33 3.51 9.62
N VAL A 17 16.35 2.53 10.53
CA VAL A 17 16.39 2.79 11.97
C VAL A 17 17.84 2.83 12.40
N VAL A 18 18.25 3.88 13.11
CA VAL A 18 19.61 4.00 13.65
C VAL A 18 19.64 3.33 15.02
N PRO A 19 20.36 2.20 15.18
CA PRO A 19 20.28 1.40 16.40
C PRO A 19 21.25 1.88 17.49
N THR A 20 22.32 2.59 17.13
CA THR A 20 23.42 2.94 18.03
C THR A 20 23.40 4.43 18.44
N LYS A 21 24.18 4.76 19.47
CA LYS A 21 24.39 6.13 19.99
C LYS A 21 25.44 6.94 19.22
N SER A 22 25.98 6.42 18.11
CA SER A 22 27.15 7.02 17.46
C SER A 22 26.87 8.40 16.87
N MET A 23 25.61 8.75 16.64
CA MET A 23 25.20 10.05 16.09
C MET A 23 24.56 10.98 17.13
N GLU A 24 24.69 10.71 18.43
CA GLU A 24 24.24 11.65 19.47
C GLU A 24 25.09 12.95 19.45
N PRO A 25 24.50 14.13 19.72
CA PRO A 25 23.08 14.39 20.02
C PRO A 25 22.20 14.60 18.76
N ALA A 26 22.77 14.57 17.56
CA ALA A 26 22.03 14.88 16.33
C ALA A 26 20.94 13.84 16.02
N ILE A 27 21.19 12.57 16.32
CA ILE A 27 20.29 11.44 16.07
C ILE A 27 20.32 10.53 17.31
N ASN A 28 19.21 10.48 18.04
CA ASN A 28 19.06 9.55 19.16
C ASN A 28 18.82 8.10 18.66
N PRO A 29 19.30 7.09 19.39
CA PRO A 29 19.04 5.68 19.10
C PRO A 29 17.55 5.38 19.00
N GLY A 30 17.19 4.48 18.08
CA GLY A 30 15.80 4.14 17.80
C GLY A 30 15.04 5.26 17.07
N GLY A 31 15.74 6.26 16.54
CA GLY A 31 15.18 7.18 15.56
C GLY A 31 15.19 6.60 14.15
N MET A 32 14.30 7.11 13.30
CA MET A 32 14.24 6.75 11.89
C MET A 32 14.90 7.84 11.06
N VAL A 33 15.82 7.47 10.18
CA VAL A 33 16.43 8.37 9.20
C VAL A 33 15.81 8.14 7.83
N VAL A 34 15.62 9.24 7.10
CA VAL A 34 15.18 9.22 5.71
C VAL A 34 16.37 9.58 4.84
N THR A 35 16.75 8.65 3.98
CA THR A 35 17.90 8.78 3.08
C THR A 35 17.39 8.96 1.66
N ARG A 36 17.87 10.03 1.01
CA ARG A 36 17.62 10.30 -0.40
C ARG A 36 18.80 9.79 -1.23
N PRO A 37 18.57 9.06 -2.33
CA PRO A 37 19.63 8.72 -3.27
C PRO A 37 20.09 10.01 -3.96
N VAL A 38 21.38 10.32 -3.85
CA VAL A 38 22.03 11.48 -4.49
C VAL A 38 23.36 11.01 -5.08
N GLY A 39 23.94 11.77 -6.01
CA GLY A 39 25.28 11.45 -6.50
C GLY A 39 26.33 11.74 -5.42
N MET A 40 27.45 11.01 -5.43
CA MET A 40 28.57 11.31 -4.53
C MET A 40 29.12 12.73 -4.71
N GLY A 41 29.06 13.28 -5.93
CA GLY A 41 29.49 14.66 -6.21
C GLY A 41 28.60 15.74 -5.57
N ASP A 42 27.40 15.38 -5.10
CA ASP A 42 26.49 16.30 -4.41
C ASP A 42 26.73 16.34 -2.89
N ILE A 43 27.62 15.48 -2.38
CA ILE A 43 27.94 15.36 -0.95
C ILE A 43 28.99 16.39 -0.58
N LYS A 44 28.79 17.01 0.59
CA LYS A 44 29.73 17.98 1.16
C LYS A 44 30.18 17.53 2.54
N VAL A 45 31.36 17.99 2.95
CA VAL A 45 31.82 17.86 4.34
C VAL A 45 30.75 18.44 5.27
N GLY A 46 30.43 17.70 6.32
CA GLY A 46 29.35 17.99 7.26
C GLY A 46 28.03 17.29 6.93
N ASP A 47 27.85 16.71 5.74
CA ASP A 47 26.64 15.94 5.43
C ASP A 47 26.61 14.61 6.17
N THR A 48 25.41 14.18 6.56
CA THR A 48 25.20 12.82 7.08
C THR A 48 24.82 11.89 5.93
N ILE A 49 25.50 10.76 5.83
CA ILE A 49 25.30 9.79 4.76
C ILE A 49 24.96 8.42 5.33
N LEU A 50 24.23 7.63 4.55
CA LEU A 50 23.98 6.23 4.81
C LEU A 50 24.85 5.39 3.86
N PHE A 51 25.52 4.38 4.40
CA PHE A 51 26.37 3.47 3.64
C PHE A 51 26.34 2.06 4.23
N THR A 52 26.76 1.07 3.44
CA THR A 52 26.95 -0.31 3.92
C THR A 52 28.30 -0.48 4.58
N GLU A 53 28.32 -1.20 5.70
CA GLU A 53 29.55 -1.61 6.39
C GLU A 53 30.44 -2.43 5.43
N PRO A 54 31.68 -1.99 5.15
CA PRO A 54 32.53 -2.67 4.18
C PRO A 54 32.92 -4.10 4.56
N HIS A 55 32.93 -4.44 5.85
CA HIS A 55 33.53 -5.67 6.39
C HIS A 55 32.53 -6.71 6.88
N ILE A 56 31.22 -6.46 6.79
CA ILE A 56 30.19 -7.38 7.29
C ILE A 56 29.36 -7.90 6.12
N GLU A 57 29.32 -9.24 5.93
CA GLU A 57 28.52 -9.89 4.89
C GLU A 57 27.02 -9.67 5.03
N LYS A 58 26.53 -9.51 6.27
CA LYS A 58 25.19 -8.99 6.53
C LYS A 58 25.26 -7.51 6.23
N GLU A 59 24.58 -7.04 5.19
CA GLU A 59 24.41 -5.64 4.72
C GLU A 59 24.01 -4.63 5.83
N ALA A 60 24.82 -4.52 6.87
CA ALA A 60 24.63 -3.64 7.99
C ALA A 60 24.84 -2.22 7.48
N ARG A 61 23.92 -1.34 7.83
CA ARG A 61 23.93 0.04 7.35
C ARG A 61 24.39 0.94 8.48
N ILE A 62 25.29 1.84 8.13
CA ILE A 62 25.86 2.83 9.03
C ILE A 62 25.43 4.21 8.56
N CYS A 63 25.10 5.07 9.52
CA CYS A 63 24.74 6.45 9.28
C CYS A 63 25.72 7.34 10.05
N HIS A 64 26.67 7.97 9.36
CA HIS A 64 27.68 8.83 9.98
C HIS A 64 27.88 10.13 9.18
N ARG A 65 28.55 11.12 9.80
CA ARG A 65 28.82 12.41 9.18
C ARG A 65 30.13 12.36 8.38
N VAL A 66 30.10 12.92 7.17
CA VAL A 66 31.29 13.12 6.34
C VAL A 66 32.16 14.19 6.98
N ILE A 67 33.39 13.85 7.33
CA ILE A 67 34.37 14.78 7.88
C ILE A 67 35.43 15.18 6.86
N ASP A 68 35.64 14.36 5.82
CA ASP A 68 36.58 14.63 4.73
C ASP A 68 36.16 13.91 3.44
N ILE A 69 36.54 14.47 2.29
CA ILE A 69 36.27 13.91 0.96
C ILE A 69 37.60 13.74 0.25
N LYS A 70 37.92 12.48 -0.07
CA LYS A 70 39.17 12.09 -0.73
C LYS A 70 38.87 11.69 -2.18
N GLN A 71 39.78 12.06 -3.08
CA GLN A 71 39.73 11.63 -4.47
C GLN A 71 40.90 10.70 -4.74
N ILE A 72 40.62 9.45 -5.09
CA ILE A 72 41.60 8.40 -5.36
C ILE A 72 41.22 7.77 -6.70
N ASP A 73 42.15 7.69 -7.65
CA ASP A 73 41.92 7.13 -8.98
C ASP A 73 40.66 7.67 -9.70
N SER A 74 40.43 8.98 -9.59
CA SER A 74 39.26 9.69 -10.12
C SER A 74 37.90 9.28 -9.50
N GLN A 75 37.91 8.54 -8.39
CA GLN A 75 36.72 8.21 -7.61
C GLN A 75 36.70 8.96 -6.29
N LEU A 76 35.50 9.28 -5.81
CA LEU A 76 35.29 9.92 -4.53
C LEU A 76 35.20 8.87 -3.42
N PHE A 77 35.81 9.17 -2.29
CA PHE A 77 35.78 8.41 -1.06
C PHE A 77 35.45 9.35 0.09
N PHE A 78 34.67 8.87 1.05
CA PHE A 78 34.31 9.68 2.22
C PHE A 78 34.97 9.14 3.48
N GLN A 79 35.65 10.02 4.21
CA GLN A 79 36.00 9.75 5.60
C GLN A 79 34.79 10.14 6.44
N THR A 80 34.25 9.20 7.20
CA THR A 80 33.09 9.43 8.06
C THR A 80 33.45 9.35 9.54
N LYS A 81 32.58 9.90 10.36
CA LYS A 81 32.66 9.83 11.82
C LYS A 81 31.26 9.96 12.40
N GLY A 82 30.94 9.11 13.38
CA GLY A 82 29.78 9.32 14.24
C GLY A 82 29.95 10.58 15.08
N ASP A 83 28.93 11.43 15.16
CA ASP A 83 28.98 12.70 15.92
C ASP A 83 29.42 12.52 17.39
N ALA A 84 29.10 11.37 18.00
CA ALA A 84 29.48 11.02 19.37
C ALA A 84 30.81 10.24 19.48
N ASN A 85 31.39 9.80 18.36
CA ASN A 85 32.62 9.00 18.38
C ASN A 85 33.83 9.90 18.68
N GLU A 86 34.86 9.38 19.33
CA GLU A 86 36.11 10.14 19.56
C GLU A 86 36.95 10.22 18.27
N TYR A 87 37.07 9.10 17.56
CA TYR A 87 37.90 8.94 16.37
C TYR A 87 37.07 8.83 15.09
N PRO A 88 37.64 9.20 13.93
CA PRO A 88 37.06 8.88 12.62
C PRO A 88 36.87 7.37 12.43
N ASP A 89 35.94 7.00 11.55
CA ASP A 89 35.80 5.61 11.12
C ASP A 89 37.09 5.16 10.40
N PRO A 90 37.53 3.91 10.63
CA PRO A 90 38.81 3.42 10.10
C PRO A 90 38.80 3.28 8.58
N ASP A 91 37.64 2.94 8.01
CA ASP A 91 37.49 2.68 6.58
C ASP A 91 36.90 3.88 5.85
N LEU A 92 37.34 4.06 4.60
CA LEU A 92 36.74 5.02 3.70
C LEU A 92 35.49 4.43 3.07
N VAL A 93 34.43 5.24 3.01
CA VAL A 93 33.22 4.87 2.27
C VAL A 93 33.51 4.97 0.78
N SER A 94 33.54 3.82 0.12
CA SER A 94 33.73 3.72 -1.33
C SER A 94 32.44 3.98 -2.10
N PRO A 95 32.52 4.22 -3.42
CA PRO A 95 31.33 4.37 -4.27
C PRO A 95 30.38 3.16 -4.23
N GLN A 96 30.90 1.96 -4.00
CA GLN A 96 30.10 0.73 -3.95
C GLN A 96 29.30 0.62 -2.65
N ASN A 97 29.82 1.21 -1.56
CA ASN A 97 29.17 1.16 -0.25
C ASN A 97 28.23 2.34 0.00
N PHE A 98 28.36 3.42 -0.78
CA PHE A 98 27.55 4.61 -0.63
C PHE A 98 26.08 4.38 -1.06
N ILE A 99 25.13 4.69 -0.18
CA ILE A 99 23.69 4.55 -0.46
C ILE A 99 23.05 5.90 -0.75
N GLY A 100 23.37 6.94 0.02
CA GLY A 100 22.78 8.26 -0.18
C GLY A 100 22.95 9.20 1.01
N LYS A 101 22.30 10.37 0.89
CA LYS A 101 22.34 11.43 1.89
C LYS A 101 21.14 11.34 2.82
N THR A 102 21.39 11.38 4.12
CA THR A 102 20.35 11.50 5.14
C THR A 102 19.80 12.93 5.12
N ILE A 103 18.52 13.08 4.78
CA ILE A 103 17.86 14.38 4.64
C ILE A 103 16.92 14.71 5.80
N PHE A 104 16.49 13.70 6.55
CA PHE A 104 15.54 13.89 7.64
C PHE A 104 15.73 12.87 8.75
N TYR A 105 15.49 13.29 9.98
CA TYR A 105 15.51 12.48 11.19
C TYR A 105 14.16 12.60 11.90
N VAL A 106 13.55 11.46 12.22
CA VAL A 106 12.34 11.39 13.04
C VAL A 106 12.66 10.75 14.38
N PRO A 107 12.70 11.53 15.48
CA PRO A 107 12.92 10.97 16.80
C PRO A 107 11.78 10.02 17.20
N ARG A 108 12.13 8.96 17.94
CA ARG A 108 11.19 8.02 18.61
C ARG A 108 10.29 7.16 17.71
N VAL A 109 10.44 7.17 16.39
CA VAL A 109 9.64 6.32 15.49
C VAL A 109 10.13 4.86 15.43
N GLY A 110 11.42 4.61 15.63
CA GLY A 110 11.98 3.25 15.64
C GLY A 110 11.39 2.35 16.73
N ASN A 111 10.94 2.91 17.86
CA ASN A 111 10.22 2.15 18.89
C ASN A 111 8.85 1.64 18.41
N ILE A 112 8.16 2.39 17.53
CA ILE A 112 6.88 1.95 16.94
C ILE A 112 7.14 0.86 15.88
N ALA A 113 8.22 0.99 15.11
CA ALA A 113 8.64 -0.04 14.16
C ALA A 113 9.10 -1.33 14.86
N TYR A 114 9.81 -1.22 16.00
CA TYR A 114 10.17 -2.37 16.83
C TYR A 114 8.94 -3.07 17.44
N LEU A 115 7.94 -2.30 17.90
CA LEU A 115 6.64 -2.84 18.32
C LEU A 115 5.89 -3.54 17.17
N SER A 116 6.03 -3.06 15.93
CA SER A 116 5.45 -3.75 14.77
C SER A 116 6.13 -5.08 14.46
N HIS A 117 7.41 -5.23 14.82
CA HIS A 117 8.13 -6.51 14.73
C HIS A 117 7.74 -7.48 15.85
N LEU A 118 7.40 -6.97 17.04
CA LEU A 118 6.87 -7.79 18.14
C LEU A 118 5.46 -8.35 17.85
N HIS A 119 4.71 -7.70 16.95
CA HIS A 119 3.38 -8.16 16.50
C HIS A 119 3.43 -8.93 15.17
N ALA A 120 4.62 -9.16 14.60
CA ALA A 120 4.81 -9.95 13.40
C ALA A 120 4.87 -11.45 13.73
N THR A 121 3.84 -11.98 14.39
CA THR A 121 3.64 -13.44 14.37
C THR A 121 3.27 -13.84 12.93
N PRO A 122 3.80 -14.95 12.38
CA PRO A 122 3.41 -15.44 11.05
C PRO A 122 1.88 -15.61 10.88
N ILE A 123 1.18 -15.80 11.99
CA ILE A 123 -0.28 -15.93 12.09
C ILE A 123 -1.00 -14.64 11.64
N THR A 124 -0.46 -13.45 11.93
CA THR A 124 -1.10 -12.16 11.58
C THR A 124 -1.02 -11.83 10.09
N PHE A 125 0.06 -12.25 9.41
CA PHE A 125 0.18 -12.14 7.94
C PHE A 125 -0.77 -13.08 7.21
N MET A 126 -0.95 -14.31 7.71
CA MET A 126 -1.89 -15.27 7.14
C MET A 126 -3.35 -14.82 7.34
N GLY A 127 -3.69 -14.30 8.53
CA GLY A 127 -5.04 -13.83 8.87
C GLY A 127 -5.50 -12.61 8.04
N LYS A 128 -4.58 -11.69 7.71
CA LYS A 128 -4.91 -10.53 6.84
C LYS A 128 -5.20 -10.91 5.39
N LYS A 129 -4.55 -11.94 4.85
CA LYS A 129 -4.85 -12.42 3.47
C LYS A 129 -6.19 -13.15 3.41
N ILE A 130 -6.49 -13.98 4.41
CA ILE A 130 -7.75 -14.74 4.49
C ILE A 130 -8.96 -13.81 4.63
N SER A 131 -8.85 -12.75 5.46
CA SER A 131 -9.93 -11.78 5.64
C SER A 131 -10.23 -10.98 4.36
N VAL A 132 -9.22 -10.60 3.59
CA VAL A 132 -9.43 -9.95 2.27
C VAL A 132 -10.10 -10.91 1.29
N ALA A 133 -9.68 -12.18 1.23
CA ALA A 133 -10.30 -13.17 0.36
C ALA A 133 -11.77 -13.41 0.71
N LEU A 134 -12.12 -13.50 2.01
CA LEU A 134 -13.50 -13.64 2.47
C LEU A 134 -14.39 -12.44 2.10
N LEU A 135 -13.86 -11.21 2.20
CA LEU A 135 -14.59 -10.01 1.81
C LEU A 135 -14.87 -9.97 0.31
N VAL A 136 -13.92 -10.43 -0.52
CA VAL A 136 -14.11 -10.53 -1.97
C VAL A 136 -15.18 -11.56 -2.31
N ILE A 137 -15.16 -12.73 -1.67
CA ILE A 137 -16.18 -13.78 -1.86
C ILE A 137 -17.57 -13.26 -1.45
N LEU A 138 -17.67 -12.58 -0.31
CA LEU A 138 -18.93 -11.99 0.15
C LEU A 138 -19.45 -10.93 -0.83
N ALA A 139 -18.58 -10.06 -1.33
CA ALA A 139 -18.94 -9.04 -2.30
C ALA A 139 -19.48 -9.65 -3.60
N ILE A 140 -18.85 -10.72 -4.11
CA ILE A 140 -19.31 -11.46 -5.28
C ILE A 140 -20.66 -12.14 -4.99
N GLY A 141 -20.83 -12.73 -3.81
CA GLY A 141 -22.11 -13.33 -3.42
C GLY A 141 -23.26 -12.31 -3.42
N LEU A 142 -23.02 -11.12 -2.88
CA LEU A 142 -24.01 -10.04 -2.84
C LEU A 142 -24.38 -9.51 -4.22
N THR A 143 -23.41 -9.40 -5.15
CA THR A 143 -23.72 -8.96 -6.52
C THR A 143 -24.56 -9.99 -7.25
N VAL A 144 -24.24 -11.28 -7.12
CA VAL A 144 -25.02 -12.37 -7.71
C VAL A 144 -26.44 -12.42 -7.15
N ILE A 145 -26.60 -12.35 -5.83
CA ILE A 145 -27.92 -12.31 -5.20
C ILE A 145 -28.71 -11.08 -5.67
N GLY A 146 -28.07 -9.92 -5.73
CA GLY A 146 -28.69 -8.69 -6.23
C GLY A 146 -29.18 -8.83 -7.67
N THR A 147 -28.39 -9.46 -8.55
CA THR A 147 -28.79 -9.70 -9.94
C THR A 147 -29.96 -10.69 -10.04
N GLU A 148 -29.96 -11.76 -9.25
CA GLU A 148 -31.06 -12.73 -9.25
C GLU A 148 -32.35 -12.15 -8.68
N LEU A 149 -32.27 -11.35 -7.61
CA LEU A 149 -33.42 -10.64 -7.06
C LEU A 149 -34.00 -9.65 -8.07
N LYS A 150 -33.16 -8.93 -8.82
CA LYS A 150 -33.62 -8.06 -9.89
C LYS A 150 -34.29 -8.85 -11.01
N ASN A 151 -33.70 -9.97 -11.44
CA ASN A 151 -34.29 -10.84 -12.47
C ASN A 151 -35.65 -11.40 -12.04
N MET A 152 -35.75 -11.82 -10.78
CA MET A 152 -36.98 -12.32 -10.19
C MET A 152 -38.03 -11.22 -10.04
N TRP A 153 -37.64 -10.02 -9.59
CA TRP A 153 -38.53 -8.87 -9.51
C TRP A 153 -39.09 -8.52 -10.89
N GLU A 154 -38.22 -8.43 -11.90
CA GLU A 154 -38.62 -8.23 -13.28
C GLU A 154 -39.60 -9.31 -13.73
N TRP A 155 -39.35 -10.60 -13.46
CA TRP A 155 -40.25 -11.71 -13.81
C TRP A 155 -41.62 -11.63 -13.11
N ILE A 156 -41.65 -11.40 -11.79
CA ILE A 156 -42.89 -11.32 -10.99
C ILE A 156 -43.74 -10.13 -11.42
N PHE A 157 -43.10 -8.98 -11.65
CA PHE A 157 -43.78 -7.75 -12.04
C PHE A 157 -43.90 -7.58 -13.56
N ARG A 158 -43.39 -8.52 -14.37
CA ARG A 158 -43.75 -8.61 -15.79
C ARG A 158 -45.26 -8.79 -15.86
N PRO A 159 -46.00 -7.89 -16.52
CA PRO A 159 -47.44 -7.85 -16.41
C PRO A 159 -48.08 -9.03 -17.15
N HIS A 160 -48.24 -10.17 -16.48
CA HIS A 160 -49.11 -11.28 -16.89
C HIS A 160 -50.60 -10.86 -16.98
N VAL A 161 -50.90 -9.64 -16.52
CA VAL A 161 -52.22 -8.99 -16.58
C VAL A 161 -52.70 -8.78 -18.02
N LYS A 162 -51.82 -8.51 -18.99
CA LYS A 162 -52.25 -8.25 -20.39
C LYS A 162 -52.96 -9.46 -21.01
N ARG A 163 -52.46 -10.67 -20.78
CA ARG A 163 -53.01 -11.91 -21.38
C ARG A 163 -54.36 -12.31 -20.78
N ARG A 164 -54.57 -12.13 -19.47
CA ARG A 164 -55.88 -12.36 -18.83
C ARG A 164 -56.93 -11.33 -19.26
N GLN A 165 -56.56 -10.06 -19.41
CA GLN A 165 -57.50 -9.01 -19.83
C GLN A 165 -58.01 -9.21 -21.26
N GLU A 166 -57.16 -9.67 -22.19
CA GLU A 166 -57.60 -9.98 -23.55
C GLU A 166 -58.56 -11.16 -23.62
N ILE A 167 -58.32 -12.23 -22.85
CA ILE A 167 -59.21 -13.39 -22.77
C ILE A 167 -60.57 -12.98 -22.21
N LEU A 168 -60.60 -12.17 -21.15
CA LEU A 168 -61.84 -11.67 -20.56
C LEU A 168 -62.60 -10.73 -21.52
N LYS A 169 -61.90 -9.86 -22.26
CA LYS A 169 -62.50 -9.01 -23.29
C LYS A 169 -63.10 -9.83 -24.43
N LYS A 170 -62.41 -10.86 -24.93
CA LYS A 170 -62.94 -11.76 -25.98
C LYS A 170 -64.19 -12.51 -25.50
N ARG A 171 -64.16 -13.05 -24.27
CA ARG A 171 -65.30 -13.77 -23.68
C ARG A 171 -66.52 -12.86 -23.50
N ASN A 172 -66.34 -11.63 -23.02
CA ASN A 172 -67.44 -10.67 -22.88
C ASN A 172 -68.02 -10.21 -24.23
N ARG A 173 -67.19 -10.04 -25.26
CA ARG A 173 -67.67 -9.74 -26.62
C ARG A 173 -68.51 -10.88 -27.20
N GLY A 174 -68.08 -12.13 -27.02
CA GLY A 174 -68.83 -13.31 -27.45
C GLY A 174 -70.18 -13.44 -26.74
N LEU A 175 -70.23 -13.22 -25.42
CA LEU A 175 -71.48 -13.24 -24.64
C LEU A 175 -72.45 -12.14 -25.06
N LYS A 176 -71.96 -10.93 -25.34
CA LYS A 176 -72.80 -9.84 -25.87
C LYS A 176 -73.38 -10.18 -27.24
N ALA A 177 -72.59 -10.79 -28.13
CA ALA A 177 -73.07 -11.24 -29.44
C ALA A 177 -74.15 -12.34 -29.32
N LYS A 178 -73.97 -13.30 -28.41
CA LYS A 178 -74.95 -14.37 -28.16
C LYS A 178 -76.28 -13.82 -27.64
N ARG A 179 -76.26 -12.95 -26.61
CA ARG A 179 -77.47 -12.30 -26.08
C ARG A 179 -78.20 -11.45 -27.13
N ARG A 180 -77.47 -10.83 -28.05
CA ARG A 180 -78.07 -10.04 -29.14
C ARG A 180 -78.78 -10.95 -30.15
N ARG A 181 -78.24 -12.13 -30.46
CA ARG A 181 -78.89 -13.14 -31.32
C ARG A 181 -80.13 -13.73 -30.65
N GLU A 182 -80.07 -14.06 -29.37
CA GLU A 182 -81.22 -14.59 -28.60
C GLU A 182 -82.38 -13.60 -28.54
N ARG A 183 -82.11 -12.28 -28.41
CA ARG A 183 -83.18 -11.25 -28.46
C ARG A 183 -83.81 -11.07 -29.84
N VAL A 184 -83.09 -11.37 -30.92
CA VAL A 184 -83.62 -11.27 -32.28
C VAL A 184 -84.48 -12.50 -32.62
N LEU A 185 -84.13 -13.68 -32.08
CA LEU A 185 -84.90 -14.93 -32.26
C LEU A 185 -86.15 -15.02 -31.39
N ALA A 186 -86.26 -14.19 -30.34
CA ALA A 186 -87.41 -14.14 -29.44
C ALA A 186 -88.47 -13.09 -29.85
N ARG A 187 -88.39 -12.55 -31.07
CA ARG A 187 -89.36 -11.65 -31.72
C ARG A 187 -89.86 -12.30 -32.99
#